data_AF-A0A5T7HJP9-F1
#
_entry.id   AF-A0A5T7HJP9-F1
#
_cell.length_a   1.000
_cell.length_b   1.000
_cell.length_c   1.000
_cell.angle_alpha   90.00
_cell.angle_beta   90.00
_cell.angle_gamma   90.00
#
_symmetry.space_group_name_H-M   'P 1'
#
loop_
_entity.id
_entity.type
_entity.pdbx_description
1 polymer ?
#
loop_
_entity_poly.entity_id
_entity_poly.type
_entity_poly.pdbx_seq_one_letter_code
_entity_poly.pdbx_strand_id
1 'polypeptide(L)'
;MGFPSPAADYVESRISLDQQLIRHPSATYFMRAADSHHREGILQGALLVVDSSLTPVDGSLLVCAMEGEYRIKRYRKYPRQHLEDLSTGKKEALPVDDDGYTGSNAVFGVITHIINDARGGEFDDSPAI
;
A
#
# COMPACT_ATOMS: atom_id res chain seq x y z
N MET A 1 -5.30 54.94 -9.68
CA MET A 1 -5.15 53.93 -8.61
C MET A 1 -5.70 52.63 -9.16
N GLY A 2 -4.82 51.67 -9.46
CA GLY A 2 -5.20 50.36 -9.98
C GLY A 2 -5.62 49.45 -8.84
N PHE A 3 -6.83 48.91 -8.92
CA PHE A 3 -7.26 47.81 -8.07
C PHE A 3 -6.37 46.60 -8.37
N PRO A 4 -5.62 46.05 -7.39
CA PRO A 4 -5.12 44.70 -7.55
C PRO A 4 -6.35 43.79 -7.49
N SER A 5 -6.63 43.09 -8.59
CA SER A 5 -7.71 42.11 -8.63
C SER A 5 -7.46 41.03 -7.56
N PRO A 6 -8.40 40.80 -6.62
CA PRO A 6 -8.24 39.85 -5.51
C PRO A 6 -8.29 38.37 -5.93
N ALA A 7 -8.39 38.08 -7.23
CA ALA A 7 -8.55 36.74 -7.77
C ALA A 7 -7.22 35.98 -8.01
N ALA A 8 -6.06 36.57 -7.67
CA ALA A 8 -4.76 35.92 -7.87
C ALA A 8 -4.30 35.07 -6.66
N ASP A 9 -4.98 35.13 -5.52
CA ASP A 9 -4.59 34.42 -4.29
C ASP A 9 -5.27 33.05 -4.11
N TYR A 10 -5.90 32.54 -5.17
CA TYR A 10 -6.48 31.20 -5.18
C TYR A 10 -5.84 30.34 -6.26
N VAL A 11 -4.51 30.36 -6.30
CA VAL A 11 -3.76 29.24 -6.86
C VAL A 11 -3.81 28.14 -5.81
N GLU A 12 -4.97 27.48 -5.68
CA GLU A 12 -4.99 26.15 -5.05
C GLU A 12 -3.94 25.33 -5.79
N SER A 13 -2.85 25.02 -5.09
CA SER A 13 -1.77 24.21 -5.66
C SER A 13 -2.39 22.88 -6.05
N ARG A 14 -2.40 22.58 -7.35
CA ARG A 14 -3.00 21.34 -7.86
C ARG A 14 -2.41 20.18 -7.08
N ILE A 15 -3.26 19.36 -6.48
CA ILE A 15 -2.81 18.20 -5.74
C ILE A 15 -2.21 17.21 -6.75
N SER A 16 -0.88 17.11 -6.74
CA SER A 16 -0.14 16.10 -7.48
C SER A 16 -0.15 14.79 -6.70
N LEU A 17 -0.80 13.77 -7.25
CA LEU A 17 -0.86 12.44 -6.64
C LEU A 17 0.54 11.83 -6.49
N ASP A 18 1.45 12.10 -7.42
CA ASP A 18 2.85 11.69 -7.30
C ASP A 18 3.49 12.28 -6.04
N GLN A 19 3.36 13.58 -5.80
CA GLN A 19 3.95 14.23 -4.62
C GLN A 19 3.33 13.77 -3.30
N GLN A 20 2.07 13.33 -3.32
CA GLN A 20 1.38 12.85 -2.12
C GLN A 20 1.67 11.37 -1.84
N LEU A 21 1.66 10.53 -2.86
CA LEU A 21 1.73 9.06 -2.73
C LEU A 21 3.17 8.54 -2.82
N ILE A 22 4.04 9.22 -3.56
CA ILE A 22 5.40 8.78 -3.87
C ILE A 22 6.39 9.63 -3.10
N ARG A 23 6.89 9.11 -1.96
CA ARG A 23 7.98 9.77 -1.22
C ARG A 23 9.35 9.47 -1.84
N HIS A 24 9.57 8.22 -2.25
CA HIS A 24 10.81 7.77 -2.85
C HIS A 24 10.53 7.19 -4.24
N PRO A 25 10.59 7.98 -5.32
CA PRO A 25 10.19 7.53 -6.66
C PRO A 25 10.97 6.32 -7.17
N SER A 26 12.24 6.18 -6.76
CA SER A 26 13.07 5.03 -7.13
C SER A 26 12.76 3.75 -6.34
N ALA A 27 12.01 3.84 -5.25
CA ALA A 27 11.69 2.72 -4.35
C ALA A 27 10.17 2.55 -4.12
N THR A 28 9.36 3.23 -4.92
CA THR A 28 7.89 3.12 -4.88
C THR A 28 7.40 2.31 -6.07
N TYR A 29 6.56 1.31 -5.78
CA TYR A 29 6.00 0.40 -6.76
C TYR A 29 4.48 0.41 -6.65
N PHE A 30 3.82 0.21 -7.79
CA PHE A 30 2.37 0.07 -7.85
C PHE A 30 2.03 -1.39 -8.14
N MET A 31 1.13 -1.97 -7.35
CA MET A 31 0.64 -3.33 -7.54
C MET A 31 -0.88 -3.35 -7.56
N ARG A 32 -1.47 -4.34 -8.20
CA ARG A 32 -2.91 -4.53 -8.20
C ARG A 32 -3.29 -5.70 -7.29
N ALA A 33 -4.21 -5.46 -6.36
CA ALA A 33 -4.73 -6.51 -5.50
C ALA A 33 -5.54 -7.52 -6.33
N ALA A 34 -5.17 -8.79 -6.30
CA ALA A 34 -5.92 -9.87 -6.95
C ALA A 34 -7.11 -10.33 -6.10
N ASP A 35 -6.96 -10.24 -4.77
CA ASP A 35 -7.95 -10.65 -3.77
C ASP A 35 -8.44 -9.44 -2.97
N SER A 36 -9.60 -9.59 -2.32
CA SER A 36 -10.22 -8.56 -1.50
C SER A 36 -10.01 -8.85 -0.01
N HIS A 37 -9.28 -7.96 0.68
CA HIS A 37 -9.15 -7.95 2.13
C HIS A 37 -9.98 -6.81 2.73
N HIS A 38 -11.29 -7.03 2.89
CA HIS A 38 -12.24 -6.01 3.34
C HIS A 38 -11.90 -5.41 4.72
N ARG A 39 -11.34 -6.22 5.64
CA ARG A 39 -10.93 -5.77 6.98
C ARG A 39 -9.84 -4.70 6.93
N GLU A 40 -9.00 -4.77 5.90
CA GLU A 40 -7.90 -3.84 5.65
C GLU A 40 -8.29 -2.74 4.65
N GLY A 41 -9.52 -2.77 4.13
CA GLY A 41 -9.99 -1.84 3.11
C GLY A 41 -9.43 -2.11 1.71
N ILE A 42 -8.87 -3.29 1.46
CA ILE A 42 -8.36 -3.69 0.14
C ILE A 42 -9.49 -4.36 -0.63
N LEU A 43 -9.95 -3.74 -1.72
CA LEU A 43 -10.90 -4.37 -2.62
C LEU A 43 -10.17 -5.12 -3.74
N GLN A 44 -10.86 -6.08 -4.36
CA GLN A 44 -10.33 -6.73 -5.55
C GLN A 44 -10.11 -5.67 -6.64
N GLY A 45 -8.93 -5.69 -7.26
CA GLY A 45 -8.54 -4.72 -8.28
C GLY A 45 -8.04 -3.38 -7.74
N ALA A 46 -7.95 -3.21 -6.41
CA ALA A 46 -7.39 -2.02 -5.78
C ALA A 46 -5.93 -1.79 -6.20
N LEU A 47 -5.54 -0.53 -6.35
CA LEU A 47 -4.17 -0.13 -6.60
C LEU A 47 -3.45 0.07 -5.27
N LEU A 48 -2.43 -0.74 -5.04
CA LEU A 48 -1.57 -0.72 -3.86
C LEU A 48 -0.31 0.08 -4.19
N VAL A 49 0.00 1.06 -3.34
CA VAL A 49 1.26 1.80 -3.39
C VAL A 49 2.20 1.19 -2.37
N VAL A 50 3.32 0.65 -2.84
CA VAL A 50 4.29 -0.11 -2.03
C VAL A 50 5.61 0.65 -2.02
N ASP A 51 6.17 0.91 -0.84
CA ASP A 51 7.47 1.56 -0.68
C ASP A 51 8.45 0.56 -0.04
N SER A 52 9.52 0.23 -0.77
CA SER A 52 10.55 -0.72 -0.31
C SER A 52 11.64 -0.07 0.54
N SER A 53 11.70 1.26 0.59
CA SER A 53 12.67 1.98 1.42
C SER A 53 12.23 2.11 2.89
N LEU A 54 10.95 1.89 3.17
CA LEU A 54 10.40 2.04 4.51
C LEU A 54 10.65 0.79 5.37
N THR A 55 11.02 1.03 6.62
CA THR A 55 11.08 -0.04 7.64
C THR A 55 9.68 -0.31 8.19
N PRO A 56 9.17 -1.56 8.14
CA PRO A 56 7.84 -1.88 8.67
C PRO A 56 7.74 -1.67 10.17
N VAL A 57 6.58 -1.19 10.61
CA VAL A 57 6.22 -1.03 12.03
C VAL A 57 5.08 -1.96 12.40
N ASP A 58 4.82 -2.16 13.70
CA ASP A 58 3.73 -3.02 14.13
C ASP A 58 2.39 -2.58 13.51
N GLY A 59 1.68 -3.53 12.89
CA GLY A 59 0.44 -3.30 12.18
C GLY A 59 0.60 -2.91 10.71
N SER A 60 1.81 -2.64 10.22
CA SER A 60 2.07 -2.34 8.81
C SER A 60 1.63 -3.50 7.91
N LEU A 61 1.05 -3.15 6.75
CA LEU A 61 0.77 -4.10 5.69
C LEU A 61 1.99 -4.19 4.78
N LEU A 62 2.39 -5.41 4.44
CA LEU A 62 3.56 -5.72 3.65
C LEU A 62 3.15 -6.53 2.43
N VAL A 63 3.85 -6.29 1.33
CA VAL A 63 3.90 -7.25 0.23
C VAL A 63 5.08 -8.17 0.47
N CYS A 64 4.82 -9.48 0.49
CA CYS A 64 5.84 -10.51 0.64
C CYS A 64 5.87 -11.40 -0.60
N ALA A 65 7.06 -11.73 -1.08
CA ALA A 65 7.26 -12.75 -2.09
C ALA A 65 7.48 -14.10 -1.38
N MET A 66 6.52 -15.02 -1.51
CA MET A 66 6.59 -16.36 -0.94
C MET A 66 6.39 -17.37 -2.07
N GLU A 67 7.38 -18.25 -2.26
CA GLU A 67 7.33 -19.31 -3.29
C GLU A 67 7.10 -18.80 -4.73
N GLY A 68 7.55 -17.57 -5.03
CA GLY A 68 7.36 -16.93 -6.34
C GLY A 68 6.03 -16.19 -6.51
N GLU A 69 5.17 -16.21 -5.49
CA GLU A 69 3.90 -15.48 -5.47
C GLU A 69 3.96 -14.27 -4.53
N TYR A 70 3.34 -13.16 -4.93
CA TYR A 70 3.18 -12.00 -4.05
C TYR A 70 1.94 -12.16 -3.17
N ARG A 71 2.12 -12.03 -1.87
CA ARG A 71 1.05 -12.10 -0.87
C ARG A 71 1.08 -10.89 0.04
N ILE A 72 -0.09 -10.45 0.45
CA ILE A 72 -0.24 -9.35 1.40
C ILE A 72 -0.29 -9.93 2.81
N LYS A 73 0.58 -9.42 3.68
CA LYS A 73 0.71 -9.87 5.08
C LYS A 73 0.70 -8.67 6.01
N ARG A 74 0.25 -8.87 7.24
CA ARG A 74 0.37 -7.87 8.31
C ARG A 74 1.61 -8.16 9.14
N TYR A 75 2.46 -7.16 9.31
CA TYR A 75 3.62 -7.24 10.20
C TYR A 75 3.20 -7.01 11.65
N ARG A 76 3.68 -7.87 12.55
CA ARG A 76 3.48 -7.75 14.00
C ARG A 76 4.81 -7.94 14.71
N LYS A 77 5.09 -7.08 15.68
CA LYS A 77 6.36 -7.09 16.45
C LYS A 77 6.26 -7.91 17.74
N TYR A 78 5.07 -8.02 18.33
CA TYR A 78 4.84 -8.67 19.62
C TYR A 78 3.96 -9.92 19.49
N PRO A 79 4.19 -11.01 20.25
CA PRO A 79 5.26 -11.20 21.25
C PRO A 79 6.66 -11.44 20.66
N ARG A 80 6.73 -11.81 19.38
CA ARG A 80 7.93 -11.86 18.55
C ARG A 80 7.59 -11.32 17.17
N GLN A 81 8.59 -10.93 16.39
CA GLN A 81 8.35 -10.47 15.02
C GLN A 81 7.78 -11.61 14.17
N HIS A 82 6.61 -11.39 13.59
CA HIS A 82 5.91 -12.37 12.76
C HIS A 82 5.04 -11.67 11.71
N LEU A 83 4.69 -12.43 10.68
CA LEU A 83 3.72 -12.04 9.67
C LEU A 83 2.39 -12.71 10.01
N GLU A 84 1.30 -12.00 9.78
CA GLU A 84 -0.05 -12.52 9.92
C GLU A 84 -0.72 -12.51 8.55
N ASP A 85 -1.29 -13.65 8.16
CA ASP A 85 -2.08 -13.76 6.95
C ASP A 85 -3.42 -13.04 7.10
N LEU A 86 -3.77 -12.19 6.13
CA LEU A 86 -4.98 -11.37 6.21
C LEU A 86 -6.27 -12.21 6.08
N SER A 87 -6.24 -13.30 5.31
CA SER A 87 -7.42 -14.11 5.04
C SER A 87 -7.69 -15.12 6.16
N THR A 88 -6.65 -15.77 6.67
CA THR A 88 -6.73 -16.87 7.65
C THR A 88 -6.39 -16.46 9.07
N GLY A 89 -5.73 -15.31 9.28
CA GLY A 89 -5.19 -14.91 10.57
C GLY A 89 -4.02 -15.79 11.05
N LYS A 90 -3.48 -16.65 10.18
CA LYS A 90 -2.39 -17.54 10.52
C LYS A 90 -1.13 -16.72 10.77
N LYS A 91 -0.46 -17.03 11.88
CA LYS A 91 0.83 -16.43 12.25
C LYS A 91 1.96 -17.22 11.62
N GLU A 92 2.78 -16.54 10.84
CA GLU A 92 3.91 -17.08 10.11
C GLU A 92 5.18 -16.39 10.61
N ALA A 93 6.24 -17.17 10.81
CA ALA A 93 7.52 -16.58 11.17
C ALA A 93 8.00 -15.67 10.03
N LEU A 94 8.80 -14.65 10.37
CA LEU A 94 9.53 -13.95 9.33
C LEU A 94 10.41 -14.96 8.58
N PRO A 95 10.44 -14.91 7.25
CA PRO A 95 11.35 -15.73 6.46
C PRO A 95 12.79 -15.43 6.92
N VAL A 96 13.51 -16.48 7.29
CA VAL A 96 14.91 -16.42 7.73
C VAL A 96 15.75 -16.89 6.55
N ASP A 97 16.66 -16.04 6.06
CA ASP A 97 17.68 -16.51 5.11
C ASP A 97 18.72 -17.37 5.85
N ASP A 98 19.17 -18.42 5.19
CA ASP A 98 20.14 -19.40 5.70
C ASP A 98 21.56 -18.80 5.92
N ASP A 99 21.81 -17.58 5.44
CA ASP A 99 23.13 -16.92 5.46
C ASP A 99 23.37 -16.00 6.69
N GLY A 100 22.43 -15.92 7.64
CA GLY A 100 22.59 -15.11 8.86
C GLY A 100 22.56 -13.58 8.65
N TYR A 101 22.53 -13.11 7.40
CA TYR A 101 22.02 -11.80 7.05
C TYR A 101 20.49 -11.86 7.06
N THR A 102 19.84 -10.88 7.69
CA THR A 102 18.37 -10.80 7.77
C THR A 102 17.80 -10.87 6.35
N GLY A 103 17.21 -12.01 5.99
CA GLY A 103 16.69 -12.35 4.67
C GLY A 103 15.62 -11.40 4.20
N SER A 104 16.07 -10.29 3.62
CA SER A 104 15.31 -9.24 2.98
C SER A 104 14.64 -9.67 1.68
N ASN A 105 14.80 -10.92 1.22
CA ASN A 105 14.32 -11.34 -0.09
C ASN A 105 12.82 -11.67 -0.15
N ALA A 106 12.18 -11.90 0.99
CA ALA A 106 10.77 -12.27 1.01
C ALA A 106 9.83 -11.13 1.42
N VAL A 107 10.34 -9.99 1.89
CA VAL A 107 9.54 -8.75 2.07
C VAL A 107 9.88 -7.80 0.94
N PHE A 108 8.93 -7.54 0.05
CA PHE A 108 9.10 -6.65 -1.08
C PHE A 108 9.02 -5.17 -0.68
N GLY A 109 8.09 -4.82 0.22
CA GLY A 109 7.95 -3.46 0.73
C GLY A 109 6.69 -3.23 1.54
N VAL A 110 6.58 -2.03 2.10
CA VAL A 110 5.46 -1.59 2.96
C VAL A 110 4.37 -0.97 2.09
N ILE A 111 3.13 -1.41 2.26
CA ILE A 111 1.98 -0.78 1.61
C ILE A 111 1.70 0.54 2.33
N THR A 112 1.83 1.66 1.62
CA THR A 112 1.60 3.00 2.14
C THR A 112 0.20 3.50 1.87
N HIS A 113 -0.36 3.14 0.72
CA HIS A 113 -1.69 3.57 0.30
C HIS A 113 -2.44 2.45 -0.42
N ILE A 114 -3.77 2.44 -0.23
CA ILE A 114 -4.71 1.55 -0.90
C ILE A 114 -5.71 2.44 -1.62
N ILE A 115 -5.77 2.34 -2.95
CA ILE A 115 -6.64 3.15 -3.79
C ILE A 115 -7.67 2.22 -4.42
N ASN A 116 -8.91 2.32 -3.94
CA ASN A 116 -10.04 1.55 -4.42
C ASN A 116 -10.74 2.30 -5.57
N ASP A 117 -11.06 1.59 -6.66
CA ASP A 117 -11.89 2.15 -7.72
C ASP A 117 -13.35 2.19 -7.25
N ALA A 118 -13.93 3.38 -7.19
CA ALA A 118 -15.30 3.57 -6.72
C ALA A 118 -16.36 3.33 -7.80
N ARG A 119 -15.97 3.15 -9.07
CA ARG A 119 -16.89 2.93 -10.21
C ARG A 119 -17.30 1.47 -10.36
N GLY A 120 -16.47 0.55 -9.86
CA GLY A 120 -16.72 -0.90 -9.91
C GLY A 120 -17.45 -1.48 -8.69
N GLY A 121 -17.85 -0.67 -7.72
CA GLY A 121 -18.63 -1.16 -6.58
C GLY A 121 -20.04 -1.58 -7.00
N GLU A 122 -20.66 -2.49 -6.23
CA GLU A 122 -22.06 -2.94 -6.38
C GLU A 122 -23.11 -1.83 -6.12
N PHE A 123 -22.75 -0.56 -6.34
CA PHE A 123 -23.70 0.53 -6.52
C PHE A 123 -24.07 0.58 -8.01
N ASP A 124 -24.87 -0.41 -8.41
CA ASP A 124 -25.64 -0.35 -9.65
C ASP A 124 -26.61 0.84 -9.56
N ASP A 125 -26.30 1.91 -10.27
CA ASP A 125 -27.16 2.44 -11.33
C ASP A 125 -26.36 3.48 -12.14
N SER A 126 -26.05 3.15 -13.39
CA SER A 126 -25.31 3.97 -14.38
C SER A 126 -23.80 4.12 -14.13
N PRO A 127 -22.92 3.38 -14.87
CA PRO A 127 -21.51 3.72 -14.92
C PRO A 127 -21.38 5.12 -15.51
N ALA A 128 -20.76 6.05 -14.78
CA ALA A 128 -20.34 7.33 -15.33
C ALA A 128 -19.31 7.05 -16.43
N ILE A 129 -19.80 7.08 -17.68
CA ILE A 129 -19.03 7.02 -18.93
C ILE A 129 -18.28 8.33 -19.15
#